data_AF-A0A963XYZ0-F1
#
_entry.id   AF-A0A963XYZ0-F1
#
_cell.length_a   1.000
_cell.length_b   1.000
_cell.length_c   1.000
_cell.angle_alpha   90.00
_cell.angle_beta   90.00
_cell.angle_gamma   90.00
#
_symmetry.space_group_name_H-M   'P 1'
#
loop_
_entity.id
_entity.type
_entity.pdbx_description
1 polymer ?
#
loop_
_entity_poly.entity_id
_entity_poly.type
_entity_poly.pdbx_seq_one_letter_code
_entity_poly.pdbx_strand_id
1 'polypeptide(L)'
;MCRPKRNIKAAPPKVDHNTLRNGYIALNAGETANVAGGPPVTVSTLSGGGANYAGSSAGDGHAEMDALNQMLAVHNDLDTIIALAGKTVDCRSKPICYRCAIVLGLLGFQPANNQTLKTRQGMGQTQWYLPEPLRTKITEKYGDLAATLHQFPNIGKL
;
A
#
# COMPACT_ATOMS: atom_id res chain seq x y z
N MET A 1 -4.45 -41.35 28.69
CA MET A 1 -3.49 -40.25 28.51
C MET A 1 -3.90 -39.43 27.29
N CYS A 2 -4.59 -38.30 27.49
CA CYS A 2 -5.00 -37.41 26.40
C CYS A 2 -3.82 -36.54 25.97
N ARG A 3 -3.41 -36.61 24.69
CA ARG A 3 -2.43 -35.67 24.13
C ARG A 3 -3.09 -34.29 23.95
N PRO A 4 -2.43 -33.18 24.36
CA PRO A 4 -2.93 -31.85 24.06
C PRO A 4 -2.89 -31.62 22.53
N LYS A 5 -4.05 -31.33 21.94
CA LYS A 5 -4.16 -30.89 20.55
C LYS A 5 -3.39 -29.57 20.43
N ARG A 6 -2.34 -29.55 19.61
CA ARG A 6 -1.64 -28.30 19.26
C ARG A 6 -2.68 -27.33 18.71
N ASN A 7 -2.78 -26.17 19.34
CA ASN A 7 -3.56 -25.06 18.83
C ASN A 7 -2.81 -24.51 17.61
N ILE A 8 -3.05 -25.11 16.44
CA ILE A 8 -2.54 -24.60 15.17
C ILE A 8 -3.33 -23.32 14.93
N LYS A 9 -2.77 -22.16 15.30
CA LYS A 9 -3.27 -20.87 14.81
C LYS A 9 -3.39 -21.03 13.29
N ALA A 10 -4.61 -20.99 12.77
CA ALA A 10 -4.85 -21.03 11.34
C ALA A 10 -3.91 -20.01 10.68
N ALA A 11 -3.17 -20.43 9.66
CA ALA A 11 -2.37 -19.49 8.89
C ALA A 11 -3.30 -18.33 8.47
N PRO A 12 -2.86 -17.07 8.61
CA PRO A 12 -3.68 -15.94 8.20
C PRO A 12 -4.15 -16.17 6.75
N PRO A 13 -5.39 -15.80 6.42
CA PRO A 13 -5.94 -16.02 5.10
C PRO A 13 -4.96 -15.48 4.06
N LYS A 14 -4.57 -16.31 3.08
CA LYS A 14 -3.77 -15.82 1.97
C LYS A 14 -4.62 -14.84 1.18
N VAL A 15 -4.12 -13.63 0.98
CA VAL A 15 -4.73 -12.70 0.03
C VAL A 15 -4.74 -13.37 -1.33
N ASP A 16 -5.92 -13.54 -1.92
CA ASP A 16 -6.05 -14.15 -3.24
C ASP A 16 -5.72 -13.15 -4.37
N HIS A 17 -5.51 -13.67 -5.58
CA HIS A 17 -5.14 -12.84 -6.73
C HIS A 17 -6.23 -11.82 -7.07
N ASN A 18 -7.50 -12.16 -6.83
CA ASN A 18 -8.63 -11.27 -7.11
C ASN A 18 -8.58 -10.05 -6.18
N THR A 19 -8.27 -10.24 -4.91
CA THR A 19 -8.12 -9.17 -3.92
C THR A 19 -6.99 -8.22 -4.32
N LEU A 20 -5.86 -8.77 -4.78
CA LEU A 20 -4.73 -7.97 -5.25
C LEU A 20 -5.08 -7.17 -6.51
N ARG A 21 -5.71 -7.81 -7.50
CA ARG A 21 -6.16 -7.11 -8.72
C ARG A 21 -7.20 -6.04 -8.40
N ASN A 22 -8.16 -6.34 -7.54
CA ASN A 22 -9.20 -5.39 -7.13
C ASN A 22 -8.60 -4.20 -6.39
N GLY A 23 -7.63 -4.42 -5.49
CA GLY A 23 -6.90 -3.33 -4.85
C GLY A 23 -6.19 -2.43 -5.86
N TYR A 24 -5.48 -3.02 -6.82
CA TYR A 24 -4.82 -2.25 -7.88
C TYR A 24 -5.80 -1.42 -8.71
N ILE A 25 -6.94 -1.99 -9.08
CA ILE A 25 -7.99 -1.32 -9.86
C ILE A 25 -8.65 -0.21 -9.02
N ALA A 26 -8.96 -0.49 -7.76
CA ALA A 26 -9.71 0.39 -6.86
C ALA A 26 -9.03 1.74 -6.61
N LEU A 27 -7.69 1.82 -6.71
CA LEU A 27 -7.00 3.11 -6.62
C LEU A 27 -7.46 4.08 -7.72
N ASN A 28 -7.87 3.60 -8.90
CA ASN A 28 -8.41 4.41 -10.01
C ASN A 28 -7.49 5.56 -10.51
N ALA A 29 -6.18 5.48 -10.26
CA ALA A 29 -5.19 6.34 -10.89
C ALA A 29 -4.91 5.90 -12.36
N GLY A 30 -4.59 6.87 -13.23
CA GLY A 30 -4.19 6.58 -14.61
C GLY A 30 -2.95 5.69 -14.67
N GLU A 31 -2.83 4.84 -15.71
CA GLU A 31 -1.70 3.91 -15.85
C GLU A 31 -0.59 4.47 -16.76
N THR A 32 0.67 4.24 -16.38
CA THR A 32 1.83 4.55 -17.23
C THR A 32 2.86 3.41 -17.25
N ALA A 33 3.47 3.21 -18.42
CA ALA A 33 4.61 2.30 -18.60
C ALA A 33 5.93 2.93 -18.16
N ASN A 34 5.98 4.25 -17.98
CA ASN A 34 7.20 4.94 -17.59
C ASN A 34 7.47 4.74 -16.10
N VAL A 35 8.64 4.20 -15.75
CA VAL A 35 9.13 4.09 -14.36
C VAL A 35 10.32 5.02 -14.10
N ALA A 36 10.75 5.77 -15.12
CA ALA A 36 11.97 6.55 -15.12
C ALA A 36 11.70 8.05 -15.17
N GLY A 37 12.58 8.81 -14.51
CA GLY A 37 12.60 10.27 -14.56
C GLY A 37 11.77 10.90 -13.45
N GLY A 38 12.45 11.34 -12.40
CA GLY A 38 11.87 12.09 -11.30
C GLY A 38 12.96 12.43 -10.28
N PRO A 39 12.73 13.40 -9.39
CA PRO A 39 13.69 13.80 -8.37
C PRO A 39 14.19 12.59 -7.54
N PRO A 40 15.39 12.67 -6.95
CA PRO A 40 15.98 11.60 -6.15
C PRO A 40 15.11 11.25 -4.93
N VAL A 41 14.33 12.21 -4.45
CA VAL A 41 13.31 12.04 -3.42
C VAL A 41 11.92 12.16 -4.04
N THR A 42 11.07 11.18 -3.77
CA THR A 42 9.63 11.20 -4.11
C THR A 42 8.86 11.61 -2.87
N VAL A 43 7.88 12.50 -3.02
CA VAL A 43 6.97 12.89 -1.95
C VAL A 43 5.57 12.45 -2.35
N SER A 44 4.85 11.86 -1.41
CA SER A 44 3.45 11.49 -1.56
C SER A 44 2.66 12.12 -0.43
N THR A 45 1.52 12.73 -0.75
CA THR A 45 0.60 13.22 0.28
C THR A 45 -0.63 12.34 0.31
N LEU A 46 -0.96 11.80 1.48
CA LEU A 46 -2.24 11.17 1.74
C LEU A 46 -3.14 12.15 2.49
N SER A 47 -4.40 12.25 2.08
CA SER A 47 -5.41 13.08 2.75
C SER A 47 -6.55 12.20 3.22
N GLY A 48 -7.16 12.56 4.35
CA GLY A 48 -8.35 11.88 4.89
C GLY A 48 -8.79 12.51 6.20
N GLY A 49 -10.11 12.63 6.43
CA GLY A 49 -10.63 13.23 7.67
C GLY A 49 -10.23 14.70 7.89
N GLY A 50 -9.93 15.43 6.82
CA GLY A 50 -9.49 16.83 6.88
C GLY A 50 -8.01 17.06 7.19
N ALA A 51 -7.21 15.99 7.33
CA ALA A 51 -5.77 16.07 7.56
C ALA A 51 -4.97 15.61 6.33
N ASN A 52 -3.71 16.07 6.24
CA ASN A 52 -2.74 15.69 5.23
C ASN A 52 -1.50 15.08 5.88
N TYR A 53 -1.00 14.00 5.29
CA TYR A 53 0.14 13.23 5.75
C TYR A 53 1.15 13.12 4.61
N ALA A 54 2.32 13.73 4.78
CA ALA A 54 3.33 13.83 3.73
C ALA A 54 4.44 12.81 3.97
N GLY A 55 4.53 11.80 3.10
CA GLY A 55 5.57 10.80 3.13
C GLY A 55 6.68 11.07 2.12
N SER A 56 7.86 10.54 2.40
CA SER A 56 9.06 10.71 1.58
C SER A 56 9.73 9.37 1.30
N SER A 57 10.30 9.23 0.10
CA SER A 57 11.11 8.05 -0.24
C SER A 57 12.45 7.99 0.51
N ALA A 58 12.76 8.97 1.36
CA ALA A 58 13.92 8.99 2.24
C ALA A 58 13.62 8.50 3.67
N GLY A 59 12.35 8.20 3.99
CA GLY A 59 11.94 7.67 5.29
C GLY A 59 11.63 6.17 5.24
N ASP A 60 10.38 5.86 5.61
CA ASP A 60 9.65 4.60 5.67
C ASP A 60 9.67 3.61 4.47
N GLY A 61 10.49 3.82 3.45
CA GLY A 61 10.47 3.07 2.19
C GLY A 61 9.90 3.89 1.04
N HIS A 62 8.86 3.40 0.36
CA HIS A 62 8.20 4.19 -0.67
C HIS A 62 7.41 5.34 -0.05
N ALA A 63 7.41 6.52 -0.71
CA ALA A 63 6.78 7.73 -0.17
C ALA A 63 5.31 7.52 0.22
N GLU A 64 4.57 6.68 -0.51
CA GLU A 64 3.18 6.36 -0.19
C GLU A 64 3.05 5.55 1.11
N MET A 65 3.97 4.62 1.37
CA MET A 65 3.93 3.77 2.56
C MET A 65 4.40 4.53 3.79
N ASP A 66 5.36 5.45 3.61
CA ASP A 66 5.77 6.40 4.64
C ASP A 66 4.62 7.32 5.05
N ALA A 67 3.91 7.91 4.07
CA ALA A 67 2.73 8.74 4.32
C ALA A 67 1.63 7.96 5.07
N LEU A 68 1.40 6.70 4.66
CA LEU A 68 0.42 5.83 5.29
C LEU A 68 0.82 5.45 6.72
N ASN A 69 2.11 5.26 6.99
CA ASN A 69 2.61 5.00 8.33
C ASN A 69 2.43 6.21 9.25
N GLN A 70 2.68 7.43 8.76
CA GLN A 70 2.41 8.66 9.51
C GLN A 70 0.91 8.81 9.83
N MET A 71 0.06 8.52 8.85
CA MET A 71 -1.39 8.52 9.03
C MET A 71 -1.82 7.47 10.07
N LEU A 72 -1.24 6.28 10.03
CA LEU A 72 -1.49 5.23 11.03
C LEU A 72 -1.00 5.61 12.41
N ALA A 73 0.14 6.29 12.54
CA ALA A 73 0.63 6.76 13.84
C ALA A 73 -0.36 7.73 14.52
N VAL A 74 -1.12 8.50 13.73
CA VAL A 74 -2.11 9.46 14.24
C VAL A 74 -3.45 8.80 14.57
N HIS A 75 -3.92 7.89 13.72
CA HIS A 75 -5.21 7.22 13.92
C HIS A 75 -5.13 5.95 14.79
N ASN A 76 -3.93 5.38 14.96
CA ASN A 76 -3.60 4.16 15.70
C ASN A 76 -4.37 2.89 15.28
N ASP A 77 -5.16 2.97 14.20
CA ASP A 77 -6.05 1.92 13.75
C ASP A 77 -6.33 2.00 12.25
N LEU A 78 -6.29 0.84 11.59
CA LEU A 78 -6.47 0.75 10.15
C LEU A 78 -7.96 0.85 9.76
N ASP A 79 -8.87 0.38 10.60
CA ASP A 79 -10.31 0.47 10.34
C ASP A 79 -10.78 1.92 10.38
N THR A 80 -10.24 2.70 11.32
CA THR A 80 -10.42 4.15 11.39
C THR A 80 -9.96 4.81 10.09
N ILE A 81 -8.77 4.47 9.56
CA ILE A 81 -8.30 4.99 8.27
C ILE A 81 -9.28 4.63 7.15
N ILE A 82 -9.71 3.37 7.07
CA ILE A 82 -10.64 2.90 6.04
C ILE A 82 -11.99 3.62 6.12
N ALA A 83 -12.44 4.01 7.31
CA ALA A 83 -13.67 4.77 7.50
C ALA A 83 -13.56 6.27 7.16
N LEU A 84 -12.36 6.83 7.01
CA LEU A 84 -12.20 8.26 6.71
C LEU A 84 -12.84 8.65 5.37
N ALA A 85 -13.60 9.73 5.38
CA ALA A 85 -14.13 10.32 4.17
C ALA A 85 -13.03 11.04 3.36
N GLY A 86 -13.20 11.07 2.04
CA GLY A 86 -12.38 11.88 1.14
C GLY A 86 -10.92 11.43 1.05
N LYS A 87 -10.64 10.13 1.15
CA LYS A 87 -9.28 9.62 1.11
C LYS A 87 -8.65 9.80 -0.27
N THR A 88 -7.59 10.60 -0.33
CA THR A 88 -6.86 10.85 -1.58
C THR A 88 -5.36 10.67 -1.45
N VAL A 89 -4.70 10.33 -2.56
CA VAL A 89 -3.25 10.31 -2.71
C VAL A 89 -2.82 11.29 -3.81
N ASP A 90 -1.82 12.10 -3.53
CA ASP A 90 -1.13 12.95 -4.51
C ASP A 90 0.34 12.55 -4.59
N CYS A 91 0.73 11.96 -5.72
CA CYS A 91 2.11 11.54 -6.00
C CYS A 91 2.45 11.87 -7.47
N ARG A 92 3.13 12.99 -7.69
CA ARG A 92 3.40 13.53 -9.04
C ARG A 92 4.83 13.31 -9.51
N SER A 93 5.76 13.11 -8.58
CA SER A 93 7.19 13.00 -8.92
C SER A 93 7.50 11.71 -9.68
N LYS A 94 6.82 10.61 -9.33
CA LYS A 94 6.95 9.29 -9.95
C LYS A 94 5.61 8.56 -9.86
N PRO A 95 5.30 7.63 -10.78
CA PRO A 95 4.09 6.83 -10.66
C PRO A 95 4.15 5.88 -9.46
N ILE A 96 3.01 5.68 -8.83
CA ILE A 96 2.81 4.76 -7.72
C ILE A 96 3.07 3.33 -8.22
N CYS A 97 3.98 2.60 -7.57
CA CYS A 97 4.27 1.22 -7.94
C CYS A 97 3.07 0.30 -7.67
N TYR A 98 2.99 -0.85 -8.35
CA TYR A 98 1.83 -1.73 -8.20
C TYR A 98 1.58 -2.19 -6.75
N ARG A 99 2.63 -2.38 -5.94
CA ARG A 99 2.50 -2.78 -4.53
C ARG A 99 1.85 -1.68 -3.68
N CYS A 100 2.35 -0.44 -3.80
CA CYS A 100 1.74 0.72 -3.16
C CYS A 100 0.30 0.92 -3.63
N ALA A 101 0.07 0.78 -4.94
CA ALA A 101 -1.26 0.97 -5.52
C ALA A 101 -2.29 -0.04 -5.00
N ILE A 102 -1.90 -1.31 -4.81
CA ILE A 102 -2.76 -2.33 -4.22
C ILE A 102 -3.13 -1.97 -2.79
N VAL A 103 -2.13 -1.63 -1.95
CA VAL A 103 -2.38 -1.27 -0.55
C VAL A 103 -3.31 -0.06 -0.45
N LEU A 104 -3.00 1.02 -1.17
CA LEU A 104 -3.82 2.23 -1.16
C LEU A 104 -5.24 1.98 -1.67
N GLY A 105 -5.40 1.20 -2.75
CA GLY A 105 -6.72 0.88 -3.28
C GLY A 105 -7.54 -0.04 -2.38
N LEU A 106 -6.93 -1.02 -1.70
CA LEU A 106 -7.60 -1.85 -0.70
C LEU A 106 -8.09 -1.02 0.51
N LEU A 107 -7.37 0.04 0.84
CA LEU A 107 -7.75 1.00 1.89
C LEU A 107 -8.72 2.07 1.40
N GLY A 108 -9.08 2.08 0.11
CA GLY A 108 -10.07 3.00 -0.46
C GLY A 108 -9.56 4.42 -0.74
N PHE A 109 -8.25 4.60 -0.96
CA PHE A 109 -7.71 5.87 -1.47
C PHE A 109 -8.01 6.05 -2.96
N GLN A 110 -8.17 7.30 -3.38
CA GLN A 110 -8.34 7.72 -4.76
C GLN A 110 -7.22 8.71 -5.16
N PRO A 111 -6.87 8.90 -6.44
CA PRO A 111 -5.97 9.97 -6.83
C PRO A 111 -6.60 11.33 -6.50
N ALA A 112 -5.82 12.24 -5.92
CA ALA A 112 -6.25 13.62 -5.71
C ALA A 112 -6.44 14.38 -7.03
N ASN A 113 -5.78 13.91 -8.11
CA ASN A 113 -5.76 14.53 -9.42
C ASN A 113 -5.34 13.54 -10.51
N ASN A 114 -5.58 13.91 -11.78
CA ASN A 114 -5.21 13.09 -12.94
C ASN A 114 -3.69 13.02 -13.21
N GLN A 115 -2.87 13.75 -12.45
CA GLN A 115 -1.40 13.70 -12.57
C GLN A 115 -0.79 12.61 -11.68
N THR A 116 -1.56 12.11 -10.70
CA THR A 116 -1.18 10.92 -9.93
C THR A 116 -1.42 9.69 -10.78
N LEU A 117 -0.33 9.03 -11.15
CA LEU A 117 -0.35 7.85 -12.00
C LEU A 117 0.10 6.62 -11.20
N LYS A 118 -0.30 5.44 -11.66
CA LYS A 118 0.20 4.15 -11.19
C LYS A 118 0.92 3.40 -12.33
N THR A 119 1.83 2.50 -11.96
CA THR A 119 2.51 1.63 -12.92
C THR A 119 2.26 0.16 -12.58
N ARG A 120 2.33 -0.70 -13.60
CA ARG A 120 2.24 -2.15 -13.46
C ARG A 120 3.51 -2.76 -12.87
N GLN A 121 4.62 -2.03 -12.92
CA GLN A 121 5.94 -2.50 -12.55
C GLN A 121 6.24 -2.27 -11.07
N GLY A 122 7.05 -3.14 -10.47
CA GLY A 122 7.75 -2.79 -9.23
C GLY A 122 8.82 -1.73 -9.51
N MET A 123 9.20 -0.94 -8.49
CA MET A 123 10.35 -0.05 -8.63
C MET A 123 11.63 -0.85 -8.33
N GLY A 124 12.35 -1.26 -9.40
CA GLY A 124 13.58 -2.07 -9.40
C GLY A 124 14.40 -2.19 -8.10
N GLN A 125 15.51 -1.45 -7.98
CA GLN A 125 16.52 -1.54 -6.91
C GLN A 125 16.10 -0.90 -5.57
N THR A 126 15.05 -0.09 -5.56
CA THR A 126 14.51 0.49 -4.31
C THR A 126 13.75 -0.58 -3.57
N GLN A 127 14.22 -0.97 -2.38
CA GLN A 127 13.52 -1.94 -1.55
C GLN A 127 12.14 -1.40 -1.18
N TRP A 128 11.11 -2.02 -1.73
CA TRP A 128 9.76 -1.82 -1.24
C TRP A 128 9.61 -2.56 0.08
N TYR A 129 9.19 -1.86 1.12
CA TYR A 129 8.83 -2.44 2.41
C TYR A 129 7.65 -1.69 3.03
N LEU A 130 6.97 -2.35 3.96
CA LEU A 130 5.98 -1.75 4.84
C LEU A 130 6.63 -1.55 6.21
N PRO A 131 6.57 -0.36 6.82
CA PRO A 131 7.02 -0.13 8.19
C PRO A 131 6.33 -1.10 9.15
N GLU A 132 7.03 -1.58 10.18
CA GLU A 132 6.53 -2.67 11.04
C GLU A 132 5.13 -2.43 11.62
N PRO A 133 4.78 -1.23 12.14
CA PRO A 133 3.43 -0.98 12.66
C PRO A 133 2.37 -1.14 11.56
N LEU A 134 2.63 -0.57 10.38
CA LEU A 134 1.76 -0.67 9.22
C LEU A 134 1.64 -2.11 8.70
N ARG A 135 2.78 -2.82 8.60
CA ARG A 135 2.81 -4.23 8.20
C ARG A 135 1.97 -5.08 9.13
N THR A 136 2.07 -4.87 10.43
CA THR A 136 1.31 -5.62 11.44
C THR A 136 -0.18 -5.42 11.24
N LYS A 137 -0.64 -4.17 11.15
CA LYS A 137 -2.06 -3.85 10.95
C LYS A 137 -2.62 -4.34 9.62
N ILE A 138 -1.86 -4.22 8.54
CA ILE A 138 -2.23 -4.79 7.25
C ILE A 138 -2.31 -6.32 7.34
N THR A 139 -1.38 -6.96 8.06
CA THR A 139 -1.35 -8.41 8.23
C THR A 139 -2.54 -8.92 9.04
N GLU A 140 -2.92 -8.21 10.10
CA GLU A 140 -4.10 -8.51 10.89
C GLU A 140 -5.38 -8.44 10.05
N LYS A 141 -5.50 -7.45 9.16
CA LYS A 141 -6.72 -7.21 8.39
C LYS A 141 -6.84 -8.05 7.13
N TYR A 142 -5.76 -8.18 6.36
CA TYR A 142 -5.78 -8.81 5.04
C TYR A 142 -4.98 -10.13 5.00
N GLY A 143 -4.34 -10.54 6.09
CA GLY A 143 -3.35 -11.62 6.08
C GLY A 143 -2.00 -11.16 5.53
N ASP A 144 -1.06 -12.07 5.25
CA ASP A 144 0.32 -11.71 4.86
C ASP A 144 0.42 -11.15 3.42
N LEU A 145 -0.18 -9.96 3.24
CA LEU A 145 -0.24 -9.21 2.00
C LEU A 145 1.16 -8.83 1.53
N ALA A 146 2.04 -8.44 2.45
CA ALA A 146 3.42 -8.07 2.14
C ALA A 146 4.17 -9.25 1.51
N ALA A 147 4.18 -10.42 2.17
CA ALA A 147 4.86 -11.59 1.63
C ALA A 147 4.24 -12.03 0.29
N THR A 148 2.91 -11.93 0.16
CA THR A 148 2.22 -12.25 -1.10
C THR A 148 2.67 -11.30 -2.22
N LEU A 149 2.73 -9.99 -1.98
CA LEU A 149 3.16 -9.00 -2.96
C LEU A 149 4.63 -9.15 -3.39
N HIS A 150 5.50 -9.70 -2.54
CA HIS A 150 6.89 -10.01 -2.88
C HIS A 150 7.04 -11.24 -3.80
N GLN A 151 6.06 -12.15 -3.86
CA GLN A 151 6.09 -13.31 -4.75
C GLN A 151 5.93 -12.92 -6.22
N PHE A 152 5.36 -11.75 -6.49
CA PHE A 152 5.10 -11.26 -7.85
C PHE A 152 6.06 -10.11 -8.18
N PRO A 153 6.64 -10.07 -9.39
CA PRO A 153 7.47 -8.94 -9.82
C PRO A 153 6.64 -7.78 -10.41
N ASN A 154 5.39 -8.04 -10.82
CA ASN A 154 4.47 -7.06 -11.41
C ASN A 154 3.01 -7.56 -11.37
N ILE A 155 2.05 -6.66 -11.60
CA ILE A 155 0.60 -6.98 -11.61
C ILE A 155 0.18 -7.90 -12.77
N GLY A 156 0.94 -7.94 -13.87
CA GLY A 156 0.64 -8.81 -15.01
C GLY A 156 0.91 -10.29 -14.75
N LYS A 157 1.59 -10.63 -13.64
CA LYS A 157 1.85 -12.00 -13.18
C LYS A 157 0.97 -12.44 -12.01
N LEU A 158 0.05 -11.58 -11.57
CA LEU A 158 -1.07 -11.91 -10.66
C LEU A 158 -2.22 -12.44 -11.49
#